data_AF-A0A7S3BPW1-F1
#
_entry.id   AF-A0A7S3BPW1-F1
#
_cell.length_a   1.000
_cell.length_b   1.000
_cell.length_c   1.000
_cell.angle_alpha   90.00
_cell.angle_beta   90.00
_cell.angle_gamma   90.00
#
_symmetry.space_group_name_H-M   'P 1'
#
loop_
_entity.id
_entity.type
_entity.pdbx_description
1 polymer ?
#
loop_
_entity_poly.entity_id
_entity_poly.type
_entity_poly.pdbx_seq_one_letter_code
_entity_poly.pdbx_strand_id
1 'polypeptide(L)'
;PELAKGFALRCQTAFEEASRQQRAAKQGTSCTFYFVDAELIRGSTMQRFLSLQELRVHHPEAVEAVEMSIEDACTGKFAADMMACSHRWDQPEHPDNEGVQLEALRLFLKADPRGQKLKWVWYDYCSMPQAQWRTAAEKREFVGMLQNINLLYLGLTVFILMDRTYMGRFWTQFEAWLSMQRASGNGLVSASQAAPRYVIQCIHGAPDMLKLALVEEWSQVTATVAHTKLSAKDVQVTNQSDKEQQLPKIFALDIAVREVATSLGVGIGQPGDGSKLAMTEVERLLQENAALKRALQAKDSQIVQLKAEVQKLTKAPSETGSGGILRHVHSSLQSV
;
A
#
# COMPACT_ATOMS: atom_id res chain seq x y z
N PRO A 1 -15.86 -40.00 14.54
CA PRO A 1 -15.93 -40.07 13.06
C PRO A 1 -16.55 -38.80 12.43
N GLU A 2 -17.72 -38.36 12.88
CA GLU A 2 -18.38 -37.14 12.36
C GLU A 2 -17.67 -35.83 12.75
N LEU A 3 -17.17 -35.72 13.99
CA LEU A 3 -16.36 -34.58 14.44
C LEU A 3 -15.09 -34.39 13.59
N ALA A 4 -14.44 -35.48 13.18
CA ALA A 4 -13.25 -35.46 12.33
C ALA A 4 -13.58 -35.04 10.89
N LYS A 5 -14.73 -35.49 10.34
CA LYS A 5 -15.22 -35.04 9.03
C LYS A 5 -15.58 -33.55 9.03
N GLY A 6 -16.25 -33.08 10.10
CA GLY A 6 -16.58 -31.67 10.26
C GLY A 6 -15.34 -30.78 10.42
N PHE A 7 -14.30 -31.25 11.12
CA PHE A 7 -13.03 -30.55 11.21
C PHE A 7 -12.29 -30.49 9.86
N ALA A 8 -12.19 -31.61 9.15
CA ALA A 8 -11.54 -31.68 7.84
C ALA A 8 -12.23 -30.76 6.82
N LEU A 9 -13.56 -30.73 6.79
CA LEU A 9 -14.32 -29.85 5.91
C LEU A 9 -14.04 -28.37 6.22
N ARG A 10 -14.04 -27.97 7.50
CA ARG A 10 -13.69 -26.59 7.89
C ARG A 10 -12.27 -26.20 7.50
N CYS A 11 -11.30 -27.10 7.70
CA CYS A 11 -9.92 -26.86 7.26
C CYS A 11 -9.81 -26.70 5.75
N GLN A 12 -10.55 -27.51 4.98
CA GLN A 12 -10.57 -27.40 3.52
C GLN A 12 -11.18 -26.08 3.06
N THR A 13 -12.34 -25.71 3.59
CA THR A 13 -13.00 -24.43 3.25
C THR A 13 -12.10 -23.25 3.59
N ALA A 14 -11.47 -23.24 4.78
CA ALA A 14 -10.54 -22.18 5.17
C ALA A 14 -9.32 -22.10 4.24
N PHE A 15 -8.80 -23.25 3.78
CA PHE A 15 -7.68 -23.29 2.84
C PHE A 15 -8.06 -22.75 1.46
N GLU A 16 -9.24 -23.12 0.95
CA GLU A 16 -9.76 -22.66 -0.33
C GLU A 16 -10.01 -21.15 -0.32
N GLU A 17 -10.58 -20.63 0.76
CA GLU A 17 -10.81 -19.19 0.98
C GLU A 17 -9.50 -18.41 1.05
N ALA A 18 -8.54 -18.84 1.87
CA ALA A 18 -7.22 -18.22 1.94
C ALA A 18 -6.51 -18.22 0.58
N SER A 19 -6.64 -19.31 -0.19
CA SER A 19 -6.09 -19.43 -1.55
C SER A 19 -6.80 -18.51 -2.55
N ARG A 20 -8.12 -18.28 -2.40
CA ARG A 20 -8.88 -17.32 -3.19
C ARG A 20 -8.42 -15.89 -2.91
N GLN A 21 -8.38 -15.50 -1.63
CA GLN A 21 -7.96 -14.17 -1.19
C GLN A 21 -6.52 -13.86 -1.65
N GLN A 22 -5.61 -14.81 -1.52
CA GLN A 22 -4.23 -14.62 -1.97
C GLN A 22 -4.13 -14.42 -3.49
N ARG A 23 -4.96 -15.12 -4.28
CA ARG A 23 -5.01 -14.93 -5.74
C ARG A 23 -5.57 -13.56 -6.10
N ALA A 24 -6.66 -13.15 -5.47
CA ALA A 24 -7.28 -11.85 -5.69
C ALA A 24 -6.32 -10.70 -5.35
N ALA A 25 -5.64 -10.78 -4.20
CA ALA A 25 -4.66 -9.78 -3.79
C ALA A 25 -3.47 -9.69 -4.75
N LYS A 26 -2.99 -10.82 -5.27
CA LYS A 26 -1.92 -10.84 -6.30
C LYS A 26 -2.37 -10.25 -7.63
N GLN A 27 -3.65 -10.39 -7.97
CA GLN A 27 -4.25 -9.86 -9.19
C GLN A 27 -4.67 -8.39 -9.04
N GLY A 28 -4.68 -7.84 -7.82
CA GLY A 28 -5.10 -6.47 -7.57
C GLY A 28 -6.63 -6.27 -7.57
N THR A 29 -7.41 -7.35 -7.49
CA THR A 29 -8.87 -7.27 -7.61
C THR A 29 -9.56 -7.04 -6.27
N SER A 30 -9.04 -7.64 -5.20
CA SER A 30 -9.45 -7.38 -3.83
C SER A 30 -8.37 -7.79 -2.83
N CYS A 31 -8.44 -7.23 -1.63
CA CYS A 31 -7.53 -7.56 -0.53
C CYS A 31 -8.26 -7.45 0.81
N THR A 32 -7.89 -8.32 1.76
CA THR A 32 -8.36 -8.24 3.14
C THR A 32 -7.43 -7.33 3.94
N PHE A 33 -8.00 -6.33 4.60
CA PHE A 33 -7.30 -5.43 5.51
C PHE A 33 -7.84 -5.59 6.94
N TYR A 34 -7.00 -5.36 7.93
CA TYR A 34 -7.41 -5.36 9.34
C TYR A 34 -7.58 -3.93 9.83
N PHE A 35 -8.69 -3.67 10.52
CA PHE A 35 -9.02 -2.37 11.09
C PHE A 35 -9.17 -2.47 12.59
N VAL A 36 -8.88 -1.38 13.28
CA VAL A 36 -9.02 -1.26 14.72
C VAL A 36 -10.31 -0.53 15.06
N ASP A 37 -11.04 -1.01 16.06
CA ASP A 37 -12.22 -0.35 16.59
C ASP A 37 -11.87 1.08 17.05
N ALA A 38 -12.58 2.06 16.49
CA ALA A 38 -12.42 3.46 16.84
C ALA A 38 -12.77 3.72 18.32
N GLU A 39 -13.69 2.97 18.91
CA GLU A 39 -14.05 3.11 20.33
C GLU A 39 -12.92 2.67 21.26
N LEU A 40 -12.11 1.67 20.87
CA LEU A 40 -10.88 1.35 21.61
C LEU A 40 -9.93 2.56 21.65
N ILE A 41 -9.74 3.24 20.51
CA ILE A 41 -8.85 4.41 20.43
C ILE A 41 -9.41 5.58 21.25
N ARG A 42 -10.73 5.83 21.18
CA ARG A 42 -11.41 6.88 21.96
C ARG A 42 -11.34 6.60 23.46
N GLY A 43 -11.68 5.38 23.88
CA GLY A 43 -11.81 5.00 25.28
C GLY A 43 -10.50 4.68 25.99
N SER A 44 -9.44 4.37 25.24
CA SER A 44 -8.18 3.91 25.83
C SER A 44 -7.35 5.01 26.48
N THR A 45 -6.57 4.59 27.49
CA THR A 45 -5.47 5.36 28.10
C THR A 45 -4.11 4.98 27.51
N MET A 46 -4.10 4.28 26.36
CA MET A 46 -2.87 3.85 25.69
C MET A 46 -1.99 5.07 25.37
N GLN A 47 -0.72 4.99 25.73
CA GLN A 47 0.27 6.05 25.47
C GLN A 47 0.87 5.94 24.07
N ARG A 48 0.77 4.76 23.44
CA ARG A 48 1.24 4.49 22.08
C ARG A 48 0.36 3.43 21.43
N PHE A 49 0.43 3.31 20.11
CA PHE A 49 -0.25 2.23 19.40
C PHE A 49 0.30 0.86 19.81
N LEU A 50 -0.60 -0.11 19.94
CA LEU A 50 -0.25 -1.53 19.95
C LEU A 50 -0.09 -2.00 18.51
N SER A 51 0.86 -2.89 18.26
CA SER A 51 0.98 -3.58 16.96
C SER A 51 -0.25 -4.45 16.69
N LEU A 52 -0.49 -4.81 15.42
CA LEU A 52 -1.58 -5.74 15.07
C LEU A 52 -1.50 -7.04 15.87
N GLN A 53 -0.28 -7.56 16.10
CA GLN A 53 -0.08 -8.78 16.86
C GLN A 53 -0.46 -8.62 18.34
N GLU A 54 -0.07 -7.51 18.98
CA GLU A 54 -0.45 -7.21 20.37
C GLU A 54 -1.96 -7.02 20.48
N LEU A 55 -2.61 -6.34 19.52
CA LEU A 55 -4.06 -6.18 19.49
C LEU A 55 -4.78 -7.53 19.39
N ARG A 56 -4.32 -8.43 18.51
CA ARG A 56 -4.91 -9.78 18.40
C ARG A 56 -4.80 -10.60 19.69
N VAL A 57 -3.83 -10.30 20.55
CA VAL A 57 -3.64 -10.99 21.84
C VAL A 57 -4.46 -10.33 22.95
N HIS A 58 -4.41 -9.00 23.05
CA HIS A 58 -4.95 -8.25 24.18
C HIS A 58 -6.37 -7.71 23.95
N HIS A 59 -6.73 -7.46 22.70
CA HIS A 59 -8.00 -6.87 22.26
C HIS A 59 -8.50 -7.52 20.96
N PRO A 60 -8.63 -8.86 20.88
CA PRO A 60 -9.03 -9.54 19.65
C PRO A 60 -10.40 -9.07 19.12
N GLU A 61 -11.30 -8.63 20.01
CA GLU A 61 -12.60 -8.06 19.68
C GLU A 61 -12.53 -6.72 18.96
N ALA A 62 -11.41 -6.00 19.08
CA ALA A 62 -11.22 -4.68 18.50
C ALA A 62 -10.53 -4.73 17.14
N VAL A 63 -10.34 -5.92 16.55
CA VAL A 63 -9.69 -6.10 15.25
C VAL A 63 -10.67 -6.74 14.26
N GLU A 64 -11.04 -5.99 13.23
CA GLU A 64 -11.97 -6.47 12.20
C GLU A 64 -11.26 -6.71 10.88
N ALA A 65 -11.51 -7.86 10.24
CA ALA A 65 -10.99 -8.19 8.92
C ALA A 65 -12.01 -7.83 7.83
N VAL A 66 -11.65 -6.91 6.93
CA VAL A 66 -12.54 -6.42 5.87
C VAL A 66 -11.92 -6.67 4.51
N GLU A 67 -12.63 -7.43 3.67
CA GLU A 67 -12.30 -7.59 2.26
C GLU A 67 -12.76 -6.36 1.48
N MET A 68 -11.84 -5.74 0.75
CA MET A 68 -12.08 -4.57 -0.08
C MET A 68 -11.64 -4.85 -1.50
N SER A 69 -12.58 -4.72 -2.43
CA SER A 69 -12.32 -4.76 -3.87
C SER A 69 -12.05 -3.38 -4.47
N ILE A 70 -11.56 -3.35 -5.70
CA ILE A 70 -11.47 -2.11 -6.46
C ILE A 70 -12.84 -1.45 -6.68
N GLU A 71 -13.90 -2.23 -6.82
CA GLU A 71 -15.27 -1.71 -6.95
C GLU A 71 -15.72 -1.02 -5.66
N ASP A 72 -15.47 -1.64 -4.50
CA ASP A 72 -15.76 -1.04 -3.20
C ASP A 72 -15.00 0.28 -3.01
N ALA A 73 -13.74 0.34 -3.45
CA ALA A 73 -12.94 1.56 -3.41
C ALA A 73 -13.46 2.64 -4.37
N CYS A 74 -13.83 2.28 -5.60
CA CYS A 74 -14.36 3.22 -6.59
C CYS A 74 -15.71 3.83 -6.18
N THR A 75 -16.54 3.04 -5.51
CA THR A 75 -17.87 3.45 -5.04
C THR A 75 -17.85 4.12 -3.67
N GLY A 76 -16.71 4.08 -2.97
CA GLY A 76 -16.58 4.59 -1.61
C GLY A 76 -17.47 3.86 -0.60
N LYS A 77 -17.74 2.57 -0.83
CA LYS A 77 -18.69 1.75 -0.06
C LYS A 77 -18.49 1.85 1.45
N PHE A 78 -17.23 1.93 1.87
CA PHE A 78 -16.82 1.92 3.28
C PHE A 78 -16.44 3.31 3.83
N ALA A 79 -16.47 4.37 3.00
CA ALA A 79 -15.98 5.69 3.39
C ALA A 79 -16.80 6.37 4.49
N ALA A 80 -18.04 5.92 4.71
CA ALA A 80 -18.97 6.51 5.67
C ALA A 80 -18.63 6.18 7.13
N ASP A 81 -18.06 5.00 7.40
CA ASP A 81 -17.76 4.53 8.76
C ASP A 81 -16.36 3.94 8.93
N MET A 82 -15.54 3.90 7.87
CA MET A 82 -14.13 3.48 7.93
C MET A 82 -13.18 4.59 7.45
N MET A 83 -12.00 4.66 8.06
CA MET A 83 -10.93 5.56 7.64
C MET A 83 -9.57 4.88 7.54
N ALA A 84 -8.67 5.48 6.77
CA ALA A 84 -7.24 5.16 6.77
C ALA A 84 -6.42 6.37 7.24
N CYS A 85 -5.36 6.12 8.00
CA CYS A 85 -4.40 7.14 8.40
C CYS A 85 -3.24 7.16 7.42
N SER A 86 -2.92 8.34 6.88
CA SER A 86 -1.69 8.57 6.15
C SER A 86 -0.75 9.40 7.01
N HIS A 87 0.43 8.87 7.28
CA HIS A 87 1.34 9.41 8.27
C HIS A 87 2.78 8.99 7.99
N ARG A 88 3.73 9.62 8.67
CA ARG A 88 5.11 9.16 8.66
C ARG A 88 5.38 8.24 9.84
N TRP A 89 6.25 7.27 9.65
CA TRP A 89 6.94 6.62 10.75
C TRP A 89 7.98 7.58 11.34
N ASP A 90 7.84 7.90 12.62
CA ASP A 90 8.78 8.77 13.33
C ASP A 90 10.16 8.12 13.46
N GLN A 91 10.18 6.82 13.77
CA GLN A 91 11.38 6.01 13.93
C GLN A 91 11.18 4.64 13.27
N PRO A 92 12.27 3.92 12.89
CA PRO A 92 12.18 2.60 12.27
C PRO A 92 11.48 1.54 13.13
N GLU A 93 11.58 1.65 14.46
CA GLU A 93 11.06 0.66 15.40
C GLU A 93 9.58 0.86 15.73
N HIS A 94 9.12 2.11 15.70
CA HIS A 94 7.75 2.47 16.06
C HIS A 94 7.36 3.80 15.39
N PRO A 95 6.14 3.89 14.82
CA PRO A 95 5.75 5.07 14.04
C PRO A 95 5.50 6.31 14.90
N ASP A 96 5.17 6.16 16.18
CA ASP A 96 4.74 7.24 17.07
C ASP A 96 5.23 7.00 18.51
N ASN A 97 6.53 7.16 18.75
CA ASN A 97 7.13 6.87 20.06
C ASN A 97 6.62 7.80 21.18
N GLU A 98 6.25 9.03 20.82
CA GLU A 98 5.81 10.05 21.78
C GLU A 98 4.28 10.08 21.96
N GLY A 99 3.53 9.29 21.21
CA GLY A 99 2.07 9.23 21.28
C GLY A 99 1.36 10.45 20.64
N VAL A 100 2.09 11.29 19.91
CA VAL A 100 1.57 12.52 19.31
C VAL A 100 0.57 12.21 18.20
N GLN A 101 0.86 11.20 17.39
CA GLN A 101 -0.03 10.76 16.29
C GLN A 101 -1.30 10.11 16.84
N LEU A 102 -1.15 9.25 17.86
CA LEU A 102 -2.25 8.62 18.58
C LEU A 102 -3.16 9.66 19.22
N GLU A 103 -2.61 10.65 19.90
CA GLU A 103 -3.41 11.69 20.55
C GLU A 103 -4.14 12.56 19.53
N ALA A 104 -3.48 12.95 18.43
CA ALA A 104 -4.13 13.69 17.34
C ALA A 104 -5.30 12.91 16.73
N LEU A 105 -5.13 11.61 16.48
CA LEU A 105 -6.18 10.72 16.01
C LEU A 105 -7.32 10.61 17.04
N ARG A 106 -6.99 10.39 18.31
CA ARG A 106 -7.96 10.27 19.41
C ARG A 106 -8.81 11.52 19.54
N LEU A 107 -8.19 12.70 19.47
CA LEU A 107 -8.90 13.99 19.52
C LEU A 107 -9.85 14.14 18.32
N PHE A 108 -9.40 13.81 17.11
CA PHE A 108 -10.24 13.83 15.92
C PHE A 108 -11.46 12.91 16.05
N LEU A 109 -11.26 11.66 16.47
CA LEU A 109 -12.33 10.68 16.66
C LEU A 109 -13.36 11.12 17.71
N LYS A 110 -12.94 11.84 18.76
CA LYS A 110 -13.83 12.34 19.82
C LYS A 110 -14.57 13.62 19.44
N ALA A 111 -13.88 14.57 18.82
CA ALA A 111 -14.36 15.95 18.73
C ALA A 111 -14.91 16.34 17.35
N ASP A 112 -14.43 15.74 16.26
CA ASP A 112 -14.89 16.08 14.91
C ASP A 112 -16.14 15.23 14.56
N PRO A 113 -17.23 15.83 14.06
CA PRO A 113 -18.45 15.09 13.67
C PRO A 113 -18.22 13.99 12.62
N ARG A 114 -17.19 14.12 11.78
CA ARG A 114 -16.76 13.05 10.86
C ARG A 114 -16.10 11.92 11.63
N GLY A 115 -15.16 12.27 12.52
CA GLY A 115 -14.48 11.34 13.41
C GLY A 115 -15.45 10.51 14.25
N GLN A 116 -16.47 11.18 14.81
CA GLN A 116 -17.46 10.55 15.70
C GLN A 116 -18.26 9.42 15.03
N LYS A 117 -18.45 9.46 13.70
CA LYS A 117 -19.19 8.45 12.93
C LYS A 117 -18.36 7.23 12.55
N LEU A 118 -17.04 7.33 12.64
CA LEU A 118 -16.13 6.28 12.23
C LEU A 118 -16.11 5.18 13.28
N LYS A 119 -16.33 3.95 12.80
CA LYS A 119 -16.27 2.72 13.59
C LYS A 119 -14.90 2.06 13.49
N TRP A 120 -14.25 2.20 12.34
CA TRP A 120 -13.05 1.44 12.01
C TRP A 120 -11.93 2.34 11.53
N VAL A 121 -10.74 2.15 12.10
CA VAL A 121 -9.53 2.88 11.75
C VAL A 121 -8.49 1.92 11.20
N TRP A 122 -7.96 2.24 10.03
CA TRP A 122 -6.75 1.64 9.52
C TRP A 122 -5.56 2.55 9.82
N TYR A 123 -4.55 2.00 10.48
CA TYR A 123 -3.28 2.66 10.76
C TYR A 123 -2.19 1.59 10.68
N ASP A 124 -1.18 1.79 9.83
CA ASP A 124 -0.35 0.70 9.32
C ASP A 124 0.24 -0.22 10.40
N TYR A 125 0.67 0.35 11.53
CA TYR A 125 1.32 -0.36 12.62
C TYR A 125 0.37 -1.32 13.35
N CYS A 126 -0.86 -0.87 13.61
CA CYS A 126 -1.88 -1.64 14.30
C CYS A 126 -2.80 -2.43 13.34
N SER A 127 -2.69 -2.18 12.03
CA SER A 127 -3.49 -2.82 11.00
C SER A 127 -2.73 -3.83 10.14
N MET A 128 -1.39 -3.80 10.10
CA MET A 128 -0.57 -4.74 9.34
C MET A 128 0.34 -5.58 10.26
N PRO A 129 0.73 -6.80 9.84
CA PRO A 129 1.71 -7.58 10.60
C PRO A 129 3.10 -6.91 10.64
N GLN A 130 3.66 -6.72 11.84
CA GLN A 130 4.94 -6.03 12.04
C GLN A 130 6.17 -6.95 11.99
N ALA A 131 7.30 -6.41 11.49
CA ALA A 131 8.44 -7.19 10.97
C ALA A 131 9.15 -8.08 12.00
N GLN A 132 9.22 -7.67 13.26
CA GLN A 132 10.11 -8.29 14.24
C GLN A 132 9.76 -9.77 14.53
N TRP A 133 8.52 -10.21 14.24
CA TRP A 133 8.05 -11.56 14.56
C TRP A 133 7.09 -12.18 13.52
N ARG A 134 7.13 -11.73 12.26
CA ARG A 134 6.19 -12.27 11.25
C ARG A 134 6.42 -13.76 11.02
N THR A 135 5.39 -14.55 11.26
CA THR A 135 5.23 -15.89 10.70
C THR A 135 5.22 -15.83 9.16
N ALA A 136 5.43 -16.99 8.51
CA ALA A 136 5.34 -17.06 7.05
C ALA A 136 3.95 -16.66 6.51
N ALA A 137 2.89 -16.88 7.30
CA ALA A 137 1.53 -16.44 6.96
C ALA A 137 1.41 -14.92 7.03
N GLU A 138 1.83 -14.31 8.13
CA GLU A 138 1.84 -12.86 8.31
C GLU A 138 2.70 -12.13 7.28
N LYS A 139 3.82 -12.73 6.85
CA LYS A 139 4.62 -12.16 5.75
C LYS A 139 3.83 -12.13 4.45
N ARG A 140 3.03 -13.16 4.15
CA ARG A 140 2.16 -13.17 2.95
C ARG A 140 1.02 -12.16 3.07
N GLU A 141 0.41 -12.05 4.25
CA GLU A 141 -0.61 -11.04 4.55
C GLU A 141 -0.05 -9.63 4.34
N PHE A 142 1.09 -9.31 4.98
CA PHE A 142 1.77 -8.02 4.84
C PHE A 142 2.04 -7.67 3.37
N VAL A 143 2.61 -8.60 2.59
CA VAL A 143 2.92 -8.36 1.18
C VAL A 143 1.64 -8.14 0.37
N GLY A 144 0.60 -8.94 0.61
CA GLY A 144 -0.69 -8.79 -0.07
C GLY A 144 -1.35 -7.44 0.22
N MET A 145 -1.38 -7.02 1.48
CA MET A 145 -1.90 -5.73 1.90
C MET A 145 -1.11 -4.57 1.31
N LEU A 146 0.23 -4.60 1.41
CA LEU A 146 1.09 -3.55 0.85
C LEU A 146 0.94 -3.42 -0.67
N GLN A 147 0.65 -4.52 -1.35
CA GLN A 147 0.41 -4.52 -2.79
C GLN A 147 -0.91 -3.85 -3.18
N ASN A 148 -1.87 -3.76 -2.28
CA ASN A 148 -3.23 -3.27 -2.53
C ASN A 148 -3.58 -2.03 -1.71
N ILE A 149 -2.62 -1.46 -0.98
CA ILE A 149 -2.84 -0.34 -0.05
C ILE A 149 -3.48 0.89 -0.72
N ASN A 150 -3.30 1.04 -2.03
CA ASN A 150 -3.95 2.06 -2.84
C ASN A 150 -5.49 2.03 -2.76
N LEU A 151 -6.09 0.86 -2.51
CA LEU A 151 -7.54 0.72 -2.35
C LEU A 151 -8.06 1.51 -1.14
N LEU A 152 -7.30 1.52 -0.04
CA LEU A 152 -7.66 2.22 1.19
C LEU A 152 -7.74 3.74 0.94
N TYR A 153 -6.68 4.31 0.35
CA TYR A 153 -6.59 5.76 0.17
C TYR A 153 -7.49 6.27 -0.96
N LEU A 154 -7.78 5.43 -1.95
CA LEU A 154 -8.79 5.73 -2.98
C LEU A 154 -10.22 5.62 -2.45
N GLY A 155 -10.49 4.66 -1.57
CA GLY A 155 -11.85 4.25 -1.22
C GLY A 155 -12.39 4.75 0.12
N LEU A 156 -11.53 5.18 1.04
CA LEU A 156 -11.93 5.55 2.40
C LEU A 156 -11.84 7.06 2.65
N THR A 157 -12.36 7.48 3.81
CA THR A 157 -11.94 8.75 4.40
C THR A 157 -10.47 8.63 4.83
N VAL A 158 -9.64 9.63 4.55
CA VAL A 158 -8.20 9.62 4.86
C VAL A 158 -7.86 10.70 5.89
N PHE A 159 -7.34 10.28 7.03
CA PHE A 159 -6.82 11.20 8.05
C PHE A 159 -5.32 11.38 7.85
N ILE A 160 -4.91 12.55 7.41
CA ILE A 160 -3.53 12.89 7.09
C ILE A 160 -2.90 13.57 8.30
N LEU A 161 -1.90 12.92 8.86
CA LEU A 161 -1.07 13.42 9.96
C LEU A 161 0.15 14.14 9.37
N MET A 162 0.01 15.46 9.21
CA MET A 162 0.97 16.32 8.53
C MET A 162 2.04 16.82 9.49
N ASP A 163 3.29 16.47 9.23
CA ASP A 163 4.45 17.07 9.86
C ASP A 163 5.32 17.83 8.84
N ARG A 164 6.50 18.32 9.24
CA ARG A 164 7.39 19.08 8.36
C ARG A 164 8.09 18.24 7.29
N THR A 165 8.15 16.92 7.45
CA THR A 165 8.87 16.01 6.56
C THR A 165 7.95 15.17 5.69
N TYR A 166 6.65 15.22 5.96
CA TYR A 166 5.59 14.48 5.28
C TYR A 166 5.68 14.64 3.76
N MET A 167 5.77 15.87 3.26
CA MET A 167 5.84 16.16 1.82
C MET A 167 7.17 15.74 1.17
N GLY A 168 8.15 15.25 1.94
CA GLY A 168 9.41 14.74 1.41
C GLY A 168 9.42 13.25 1.12
N ARG A 169 8.41 12.47 1.55
CA ARG A 169 8.42 10.99 1.44
C ARG A 169 7.46 10.48 0.37
N PHE A 170 7.81 9.35 -0.25
CA PHE A 170 7.03 8.77 -1.34
C PHE A 170 5.62 8.33 -0.90
N TRP A 171 5.54 7.52 0.15
CA TRP A 171 4.27 6.95 0.61
C TRP A 171 3.26 8.03 1.01
N THR A 172 3.65 8.94 1.90
CA THR A 172 2.82 10.06 2.36
C THR A 172 2.27 10.91 1.22
N GLN A 173 3.07 11.16 0.18
CA GLN A 173 2.65 11.90 -1.02
C GLN A 173 1.72 11.08 -1.92
N PHE A 174 2.03 9.80 -2.15
CA PHE A 174 1.20 8.89 -2.94
C PHE A 174 -0.19 8.70 -2.33
N GLU A 175 -0.24 8.53 -1.02
CA GLU A 175 -1.46 8.38 -0.23
C GLU A 175 -2.30 9.67 -0.22
N ALA A 176 -1.64 10.82 -0.03
CA ALA A 176 -2.30 12.12 -0.14
C ALA A 176 -2.92 12.33 -1.52
N TRP A 177 -2.17 12.05 -2.60
CA TRP A 177 -2.69 12.15 -3.96
C TRP A 177 -3.94 11.29 -4.16
N LEU A 178 -3.90 10.01 -3.80
CA LEU A 178 -5.04 9.09 -3.92
C LEU A 178 -6.26 9.56 -3.13
N SER A 179 -6.06 10.11 -1.93
CA SER A 179 -7.15 10.66 -1.11
C SER A 179 -7.88 11.84 -1.75
N MET A 180 -7.21 12.53 -2.68
CA MET A 180 -7.73 13.68 -3.41
C MET A 180 -8.26 13.31 -4.81
N GLN A 181 -8.16 12.04 -5.21
CA GLN A 181 -8.74 11.55 -6.46
C GLN A 181 -10.13 10.94 -6.25
N ARG A 182 -10.86 10.75 -7.34
CA ARG A 182 -12.08 9.94 -7.41
C ARG A 182 -12.05 9.07 -8.65
N ALA A 183 -12.78 7.97 -8.59
CA ALA A 183 -13.02 7.11 -9.74
C ALA A 183 -13.95 7.79 -10.78
N SER A 184 -13.66 7.57 -12.06
CA SER A 184 -14.50 8.03 -13.17
C SER A 184 -14.27 7.19 -14.44
N GLY A 185 -15.17 7.29 -15.42
CA GLY A 185 -14.97 6.65 -16.73
C GLY A 185 -13.71 7.11 -17.49
N ASN A 186 -13.13 8.26 -17.10
CA ASN A 186 -11.85 8.76 -17.63
C ASN A 186 -10.64 8.36 -16.77
N GLY A 187 -10.84 7.59 -15.70
CA GLY A 187 -9.80 7.13 -14.77
C GLY A 187 -9.82 7.90 -13.47
N LEU A 188 -8.66 8.04 -12.86
CA LEU A 188 -8.45 8.84 -11.66
C LEU A 188 -8.48 10.31 -12.01
N VAL A 189 -9.47 11.02 -11.47
CA VAL A 189 -9.65 12.46 -11.67
C VAL A 189 -9.78 13.15 -10.31
N SER A 190 -9.53 14.46 -10.28
CA SER A 190 -9.66 15.27 -9.06
C SER A 190 -11.04 15.09 -8.41
N ALA A 191 -11.04 14.84 -7.10
CA ALA A 191 -12.25 14.83 -6.30
C ALA A 191 -12.78 16.25 -6.06
N SER A 192 -14.09 16.37 -5.86
CA SER A 192 -14.72 17.63 -5.49
C SER A 192 -14.21 18.11 -4.13
N GLN A 193 -13.82 19.38 -4.06
CA GLN A 193 -13.42 20.01 -2.81
C GLN A 193 -14.60 20.43 -1.93
N ALA A 194 -15.84 20.32 -2.43
CA ALA A 194 -17.04 20.62 -1.64
C ALA A 194 -17.30 19.58 -0.53
N ALA A 195 -16.80 18.36 -0.71
CA ALA A 195 -16.91 17.27 0.26
C ALA A 195 -15.65 16.40 0.18
N PRO A 196 -14.51 16.88 0.71
CA PRO A 196 -13.25 16.16 0.62
C PRO A 196 -13.32 14.86 1.41
N ARG A 197 -12.74 13.78 0.85
CA ARG A 197 -12.55 12.50 1.55
C ARG A 197 -11.33 12.50 2.47
N TYR A 198 -10.74 13.66 2.75
CA TYR A 198 -9.55 13.76 3.57
C TYR A 198 -9.73 14.79 4.68
N VAL A 199 -8.97 14.60 5.76
CA VAL A 199 -8.84 15.54 6.88
C VAL A 199 -7.36 15.67 7.18
N ILE A 200 -6.84 16.90 7.23
CA ILE A 200 -5.42 17.14 7.48
C ILE A 200 -5.23 17.74 8.87
N GLN A 201 -4.52 17.01 9.73
CA GLN A 201 -4.13 17.47 11.06
C GLN A 201 -2.62 17.69 11.11
N CYS A 202 -2.21 18.91 11.42
CA CYS A 202 -0.79 19.19 11.64
C CYS A 202 -0.36 18.70 13.03
N ILE A 203 0.80 18.05 13.08
CA ILE A 203 1.41 17.48 14.30
C ILE A 203 2.86 17.95 14.46
N HIS A 204 3.46 17.68 15.62
CA HIS A 204 4.85 18.08 15.96
C HIS A 204 5.13 19.57 15.70
N GLY A 205 4.14 20.44 15.90
CA GLY A 205 4.27 21.89 15.67
C GLY A 205 4.46 22.28 14.20
N ALA A 206 4.05 21.44 13.25
CA ALA A 206 3.94 21.80 11.85
C ALA A 206 2.90 22.92 11.65
N PRO A 207 3.18 23.95 10.84
CA PRO A 207 2.25 25.04 10.63
C PRO A 207 1.12 24.64 9.68
N ASP A 208 -0.08 25.17 9.90
CA ASP A 208 -1.26 24.91 9.07
C ASP A 208 -1.08 25.26 7.59
N MET A 209 -0.13 26.15 7.26
CA MET A 209 0.23 26.47 5.87
C MET A 209 0.67 25.23 5.08
N LEU A 210 1.23 24.21 5.72
CA LEU A 210 1.59 22.95 5.06
C LEU A 210 0.35 22.16 4.59
N LYS A 211 -0.82 22.34 5.23
CA LYS A 211 -2.08 21.74 4.76
C LYS A 211 -2.46 22.31 3.39
N LEU A 212 -2.36 23.64 3.26
CA LEU A 212 -2.66 24.33 2.00
C LEU A 212 -1.68 23.92 0.90
N ALA A 213 -0.38 23.87 1.23
CA ALA A 213 0.65 23.43 0.30
C ALA A 213 0.40 21.99 -0.18
N LEU A 214 0.01 21.06 0.70
CA LEU A 214 -0.31 19.70 0.29
C LEU A 214 -1.50 19.63 -0.67
N VAL A 215 -2.57 20.39 -0.39
CA VAL A 215 -3.78 20.40 -1.24
C VAL A 215 -3.47 21.03 -2.60
N GLU A 216 -2.72 22.13 -2.62
CA GLU A 216 -2.25 22.76 -3.86
C GLU A 216 -1.39 21.79 -4.68
N GLU A 217 -0.50 21.07 -4.02
CA GLU A 217 0.45 20.14 -4.64
C GLU A 217 -0.22 18.94 -5.31
N TRP A 218 -1.34 18.44 -4.77
CA TRP A 218 -1.91 17.14 -5.15
C TRP A 218 -3.37 17.13 -5.64
N SER A 219 -4.18 18.14 -5.30
CA SER A 219 -5.64 18.05 -5.53
C SER A 219 -6.06 18.10 -7.01
N GLN A 220 -5.25 18.71 -7.87
CA GLN A 220 -5.51 18.84 -9.32
C GLN A 220 -4.48 18.10 -10.18
N VAL A 221 -3.93 17.01 -9.66
CA VAL A 221 -2.85 16.25 -10.30
C VAL A 221 -3.38 14.98 -10.95
N THR A 222 -3.17 14.84 -12.26
CA THR A 222 -3.49 13.62 -13.02
C THR A 222 -2.54 12.46 -12.68
N ALA A 223 -2.91 11.23 -13.01
CA ALA A 223 -2.06 10.05 -12.80
C ALA A 223 -0.66 10.20 -13.43
N THR A 224 -0.56 10.74 -14.65
CA THR A 224 0.72 10.99 -15.33
C THR A 224 1.58 12.01 -14.60
N VAL A 225 1.01 13.13 -14.16
CA VAL A 225 1.76 14.15 -13.43
C VAL A 225 2.16 13.62 -12.04
N ALA A 226 1.29 12.88 -11.37
CA ALA A 226 1.61 12.26 -10.08
C ALA A 226 2.79 11.29 -10.20
N HIS A 227 2.77 10.41 -11.22
CA HIS A 227 3.88 9.52 -11.50
C HIS A 227 5.19 10.28 -11.65
N THR A 228 5.22 11.35 -12.46
CA THR A 228 6.42 12.16 -12.69
C THR A 228 6.92 12.81 -11.39
N LYS A 229 6.04 13.43 -10.61
CA LYS A 229 6.38 14.06 -9.32
C LYS A 229 6.93 13.04 -8.32
N LEU A 230 6.24 11.92 -8.13
CA LEU A 230 6.64 10.86 -7.19
C LEU A 230 7.93 10.13 -7.59
N SER A 231 8.24 10.11 -8.89
CA SER A 231 9.49 9.56 -9.44
C SER A 231 10.71 10.45 -9.19
N ALA A 232 10.51 11.71 -8.79
CA ALA A 232 11.61 12.65 -8.60
C ALA A 232 12.61 12.18 -7.51
N LYS A 233 13.86 12.62 -7.66
CA LYS A 233 15.00 12.17 -6.83
C LYS A 233 14.94 12.69 -5.40
N ASP A 234 14.32 13.85 -5.21
CA ASP A 234 14.13 14.51 -3.91
C ASP A 234 13.01 13.86 -3.09
N VAL A 235 12.10 13.11 -3.72
CA VAL A 235 11.12 12.28 -3.02
C VAL A 235 11.83 11.08 -2.37
N GLN A 236 11.86 11.05 -1.05
CA GLN A 236 12.57 10.05 -0.25
C GLN A 236 11.76 8.76 -0.09
N VAL A 237 12.47 7.65 0.03
CA VAL A 237 11.88 6.35 0.37
C VAL A 237 12.85 5.57 1.25
N THR A 238 12.32 4.81 2.20
CA THR A 238 13.15 3.98 3.08
C THR A 238 13.62 2.72 2.36
N ASN A 239 12.81 2.21 1.42
CA ASN A 239 13.12 1.06 0.59
C ASN A 239 12.85 1.40 -0.88
N GLN A 240 13.90 1.46 -1.71
CA GLN A 240 13.78 1.83 -3.11
C GLN A 240 12.82 0.93 -3.90
N SER A 241 12.71 -0.35 -3.51
CA SER A 241 11.78 -1.29 -4.15
C SER A 241 10.31 -0.91 -3.97
N ASP A 242 9.97 -0.07 -2.97
CA ASP A 242 8.60 0.45 -2.82
C ASP A 242 8.25 1.36 -3.99
N LYS A 243 9.15 2.30 -4.34
CA LYS A 243 8.97 3.18 -5.50
C LYS A 243 8.85 2.37 -6.79
N GLU A 244 9.75 1.43 -7.00
CA GLU A 244 9.79 0.58 -8.20
C GLU A 244 8.50 -0.26 -8.35
N GLN A 245 7.93 -0.73 -7.25
CA GLN A 245 6.72 -1.54 -7.27
C GLN A 245 5.42 -0.72 -7.36
N GLN A 246 5.40 0.49 -6.79
CA GLN A 246 4.16 1.26 -6.65
C GLN A 246 3.98 2.29 -7.78
N LEU A 247 5.06 2.85 -8.35
CA LEU A 247 4.94 3.79 -9.47
C LEU A 247 4.18 3.21 -10.68
N PRO A 248 4.46 1.98 -11.17
CA PRO A 248 3.68 1.41 -12.26
C PRO A 248 2.20 1.18 -11.92
N LYS A 249 1.87 1.07 -10.62
CA LYS A 249 0.48 0.87 -10.19
C LYS A 249 -0.36 2.12 -10.28
N ILE A 250 0.23 3.31 -10.34
CA ILE A 250 -0.50 4.55 -10.62
C ILE A 250 -1.29 4.40 -11.92
N PHE A 251 -0.62 3.93 -12.99
CA PHE A 251 -1.26 3.71 -14.29
C PHE A 251 -2.17 2.49 -14.30
N ALA A 252 -1.76 1.39 -13.66
CA ALA A 252 -2.61 0.20 -13.58
C ALA A 252 -3.94 0.49 -12.86
N LEU A 253 -3.90 1.27 -11.78
CA LEU A 253 -5.08 1.70 -11.04
C LEU A 253 -5.93 2.67 -11.86
N ASP A 254 -5.32 3.63 -12.55
CA ASP A 254 -6.02 4.56 -13.44
C ASP A 254 -6.83 3.83 -14.52
N ILE A 255 -6.26 2.77 -15.13
CA ILE A 255 -6.95 1.91 -16.10
C ILE A 255 -8.05 1.10 -15.43
N ALA A 256 -7.75 0.40 -14.34
CA ALA A 256 -8.72 -0.46 -13.68
C ALA A 256 -9.94 0.33 -13.17
N VAL A 257 -9.73 1.57 -12.74
CA VAL A 257 -10.79 2.52 -12.39
C VAL A 257 -11.67 2.86 -13.59
N ARG A 258 -11.12 3.06 -14.80
CA ARG A 258 -11.92 3.31 -16.02
C ARG A 258 -12.84 2.13 -16.31
N GLU A 259 -12.31 0.92 -16.22
CA GLU A 259 -13.06 -0.31 -16.51
C GLU A 259 -14.23 -0.47 -15.52
N VAL A 260 -13.97 -0.29 -14.23
CA VAL A 260 -14.99 -0.36 -13.17
C VAL A 260 -16.01 0.77 -13.30
N ALA A 261 -15.59 2.01 -13.52
CA ALA A 261 -16.52 3.12 -13.65
C ALA A 261 -17.41 2.99 -14.89
N THR A 262 -16.87 2.43 -15.98
CA THR A 262 -17.62 2.15 -17.21
C THR A 262 -18.65 1.03 -16.98
N SER A 263 -18.28 -0.05 -16.29
CA SER A 263 -19.21 -1.14 -15.98
C SER A 263 -20.35 -0.72 -15.05
N LEU A 264 -20.07 0.23 -14.14
CA LEU A 264 -21.05 0.80 -13.21
C LEU A 264 -21.92 1.91 -13.83
N GLY A 265 -21.67 2.32 -15.07
CA GLY A 265 -22.44 3.39 -15.73
C GLY A 265 -22.20 4.79 -15.13
N VAL A 266 -21.07 5.02 -14.47
CA VAL A 266 -20.71 6.33 -13.90
C VAL A 266 -20.36 7.28 -15.04
N GLY A 267 -21.22 8.30 -15.24
CA GLY A 267 -21.31 9.13 -16.45
C GLY A 267 -19.99 9.63 -17.06
N ILE A 268 -19.93 9.51 -18.39
CA ILE A 268 -18.85 10.00 -19.25
C ILE A 268 -18.88 11.53 -19.23
N GLY A 269 -17.98 12.16 -18.46
CA GLY A 269 -17.59 13.54 -18.74
C GLY A 269 -16.85 13.56 -20.08
N GLN A 270 -17.27 14.44 -21.02
CA GLN A 270 -16.70 14.48 -22.37
C GLN A 270 -15.15 14.50 -22.31
N PRO A 271 -14.46 13.58 -23.02
CA PRO A 271 -13.02 13.55 -23.05
C PRO A 271 -12.50 14.75 -23.87
N GLY A 272 -11.68 15.58 -23.23
CA GLY A 272 -10.85 16.56 -23.93
C GLY A 272 -9.79 15.87 -24.77
N ASP A 273 -9.40 16.50 -25.88
CA ASP A 273 -8.49 16.00 -26.92
C ASP A 273 -7.12 15.49 -26.40
N GLY A 274 -6.69 15.96 -25.22
CA GLY A 274 -5.48 15.49 -24.53
C GLY A 274 -5.55 14.04 -23.99
N SER A 275 -6.74 13.45 -23.87
CA SER A 275 -6.91 12.10 -23.31
C SER A 275 -6.42 10.98 -24.24
N LYS A 276 -6.47 11.18 -25.57
CA LYS A 276 -5.99 10.17 -26.53
C LYS A 276 -4.46 10.10 -26.56
N LEU A 277 -3.78 11.24 -26.53
CA LEU A 277 -2.32 11.34 -26.51
C LEU A 277 -1.69 10.79 -25.22
N ALA A 278 -2.36 10.99 -24.07
CA ALA A 278 -1.93 10.40 -22.81
C ALA A 278 -2.11 8.88 -22.77
N MET A 279 -3.15 8.35 -23.42
CA MET A 279 -3.44 6.93 -23.44
C MET A 279 -2.41 6.13 -24.26
N THR A 280 -1.96 6.66 -25.40
CA THR A 280 -0.85 6.06 -26.18
C THR A 280 0.46 6.02 -25.40
N GLU A 281 0.75 7.05 -24.60
CA GLU A 281 1.95 7.10 -23.78
C GLU A 281 1.87 6.12 -22.59
N VAL A 282 0.69 5.97 -21.97
CA VAL A 282 0.47 4.97 -20.92
C VAL A 282 0.61 3.55 -21.47
N GLU A 283 0.06 3.26 -22.65
CA GLU A 283 0.23 1.96 -23.31
C GLU A 283 1.71 1.66 -23.60
N ARG A 284 2.47 2.67 -24.06
CA ARG A 284 3.92 2.56 -24.27
C ARG A 284 4.65 2.24 -22.96
N LEU A 285 4.37 2.98 -21.89
CA LEU A 285 4.99 2.78 -20.57
C LEU A 285 4.64 1.42 -19.94
N LEU A 286 3.44 0.90 -20.18
CA LEU A 286 3.05 -0.44 -19.74
C LEU A 286 3.79 -1.53 -20.51
N GLN A 287 3.97 -1.36 -21.82
CA GLN A 287 4.79 -2.27 -22.62
C GLN A 287 6.26 -2.26 -22.19
N GLU A 288 6.83 -1.07 -21.94
CA GLU A 288 8.20 -0.93 -21.44
C GLU A 288 8.36 -1.57 -20.05
N ASN A 289 7.40 -1.37 -19.14
CA ASN A 289 7.39 -2.03 -17.84
C ASN A 289 7.28 -3.55 -17.95
N ALA A 290 6.45 -4.06 -18.87
CA ALA A 290 6.34 -5.50 -19.11
C ALA A 290 7.66 -6.08 -19.64
N ALA A 291 8.37 -5.34 -20.50
CA ALA A 291 9.70 -5.74 -20.98
C ALA A 291 10.74 -5.72 -19.85
N LEU A 292 10.75 -4.68 -19.01
CA LEU A 292 11.64 -4.60 -17.85
C LEU A 292 11.39 -5.72 -16.84
N LYS A 293 10.13 -6.09 -16.57
CA LYS A 293 9.80 -7.24 -15.72
C LYS A 293 10.34 -8.56 -16.27
N ARG A 294 10.25 -8.78 -17.59
CA ARG A 294 10.83 -9.97 -18.23
C ARG A 294 12.36 -9.97 -18.12
N ALA A 295 12.99 -8.81 -18.30
CA ALA A 295 14.44 -8.68 -18.16
C ALA A 295 14.90 -8.95 -16.71
N LEU A 296 14.15 -8.45 -15.72
CA LEU A 296 14.42 -8.70 -14.31
C LEU A 296 14.26 -10.18 -13.95
N GLN A 297 13.17 -10.84 -14.40
CA GLN A 297 12.98 -12.28 -14.23
C GLN A 297 14.10 -13.12 -14.89
N ALA A 298 14.60 -12.68 -16.05
CA ALA A 298 15.73 -13.33 -16.70
C ALA A 298 17.02 -13.19 -15.87
N LYS A 299 17.30 -11.99 -15.32
CA LYS A 299 18.45 -11.75 -14.44
C LYS A 299 18.35 -12.55 -13.13
N ASP A 300 17.16 -12.63 -12.51
CA ASP A 300 16.94 -13.46 -11.32
C ASP A 300 17.19 -14.94 -11.61
N SER A 301 16.74 -15.44 -12.75
CA SER A 301 17.00 -16.81 -13.20
C SER A 301 18.50 -17.07 -13.39
N GLN A 302 19.22 -16.08 -13.93
CA GLN A 302 20.68 -16.11 -14.07
C GLN A 302 21.39 -16.14 -12.71
N ILE A 303 20.94 -15.34 -11.75
CA ILE A 303 21.49 -15.32 -10.38
C ILE A 303 21.27 -16.67 -9.69
N VAL A 304 20.11 -17.31 -9.88
CA VAL A 304 19.84 -18.64 -9.33
C VAL A 304 20.77 -19.69 -9.93
N GLN A 305 21.00 -19.66 -11.25
CA GLN A 305 21.96 -20.55 -11.92
C GLN A 305 23.39 -20.34 -11.40
N LEU A 306 23.86 -19.09 -11.33
CA LEU A 306 25.19 -18.76 -10.82
C LEU A 306 25.36 -19.20 -9.36
N LYS A 307 24.35 -19.02 -8.51
CA LYS A 307 24.37 -19.51 -7.12
C LYS A 307 24.50 -21.04 -7.07
N ALA A 308 23.77 -21.76 -7.92
CA ALA A 308 23.87 -23.21 -8.00
C ALA A 308 25.25 -23.67 -8.50
N GLU A 309 25.86 -22.95 -9.42
CA GLU A 309 27.20 -23.23 -9.95
C GLU A 309 28.31 -22.96 -8.92
N VAL A 310 28.24 -21.83 -8.21
CA VAL A 310 29.13 -21.52 -7.07
C VAL A 310 29.01 -22.60 -5.98
N GLN A 311 27.79 -23.08 -5.72
CA GLN A 311 27.56 -24.15 -4.73
C GLN A 311 28.13 -25.51 -5.17
N LYS A 312 28.17 -25.79 -6.48
CA LYS A 312 28.84 -26.98 -7.04
C LYS A 312 30.35 -26.88 -6.93
N LEU A 313 30.92 -25.71 -7.27
CA LEU A 313 32.36 -25.46 -7.22
C LEU A 313 32.92 -25.48 -5.79
N THR A 314 32.12 -25.06 -4.80
CA THR A 314 32.51 -25.08 -3.38
C THR A 314 32.38 -26.44 -2.70
N LYS A 315 31.72 -27.43 -3.35
CA LYS A 315 31.58 -28.81 -2.86
C LYS A 315 32.50 -29.82 -3.56
N ALA A 316 33.25 -29.40 -4.57
CA ALA A 316 34.21 -30.27 -5.25
C ALA A 316 35.45 -30.50 -4.35
N PRO A 317 35.92 -31.74 -4.16
CA PRO A 317 37.16 -32.01 -3.41
C PRO A 317 38.34 -31.33 -4.09
N SER A 318 39.19 -30.68 -3.29
CA SER A 318 40.38 -29.95 -3.76
C SER A 318 41.43 -30.91 -4.31
N GLU A 319 41.34 -31.22 -5.58
CA GLU A 319 42.47 -31.70 -6.36
C GLU A 319 42.87 -30.59 -7.34
N THR A 320 44.10 -30.10 -7.19
CA THR A 320 44.77 -29.01 -7.93
C THR A 320 44.62 -27.59 -7.37
N GLY A 321 45.77 -26.91 -7.29
CA GLY A 321 46.07 -25.81 -6.38
C GLY A 321 45.33 -24.49 -6.62
N SER A 322 45.30 -23.72 -5.54
CA SER A 322 44.48 -22.54 -5.23
C SER A 322 44.62 -21.28 -6.13
N GLY A 323 45.01 -21.41 -7.40
CA GLY A 323 45.20 -20.29 -8.33
C GLY A 323 44.19 -20.16 -9.48
N GLY A 324 43.40 -21.21 -9.77
CA GLY A 324 42.49 -21.25 -10.93
C GLY A 324 41.07 -20.76 -10.65
N ILE A 325 40.52 -21.07 -9.46
CA ILE A 325 39.10 -20.85 -9.13
C ILE A 325 38.74 -19.36 -9.08
N LEU A 326 39.64 -18.51 -8.60
CA LEU A 326 39.42 -17.06 -8.50
C LEU A 326 39.36 -16.34 -9.86
N ARG A 327 40.03 -16.87 -10.90
CA ARG A 327 40.04 -16.22 -12.23
C ARG A 327 38.75 -16.46 -13.03
N HIS A 328 38.09 -17.60 -12.85
CA HIS A 328 36.87 -17.92 -13.59
C HIS A 328 35.63 -17.20 -13.01
N VAL A 329 35.57 -17.04 -11.69
CA VAL A 329 34.50 -16.30 -11.00
C VAL A 329 34.58 -14.79 -11.29
N HIS A 330 35.79 -14.23 -11.39
CA HIS A 330 35.97 -12.80 -11.68
C HIS A 330 35.56 -12.44 -13.13
N SER A 331 35.87 -13.30 -14.10
CA SER A 331 35.50 -13.10 -15.51
C SER A 331 33.97 -13.12 -15.73
N SER A 332 33.27 -14.00 -15.02
CA SER A 332 31.80 -14.18 -15.18
C SER A 332 30.97 -13.12 -14.45
N LEU A 333 31.53 -12.44 -13.45
CA LEU A 333 30.88 -11.33 -12.73
C LEU A 333 31.03 -9.98 -13.44
N GLN A 334 32.03 -9.82 -14.31
CA GLN A 334 32.24 -8.59 -15.07
C GLN A 334 31.34 -8.46 -16.32
N SER A 335 30.64 -9.54 -16.72
CA SER A 335 29.77 -9.58 -17.91
C SER A 335 28.26 -9.53 -17.60
N VAL A 336 27.88 -9.40 -16.32
CA VAL A 336 26.49 -9.29 -15.83
C VAL A 336 26.08 -7.83 -15.67
#